data_AF-A0A918GY18-F1
#
_entry.id   AF-A0A918GY18-F1
#
_cell.length_a   1.000
_cell.length_b   1.000
_cell.length_c   1.000
_cell.angle_alpha   90.00
_cell.angle_beta   90.00
_cell.angle_gamma   90.00
#
_symmetry.space_group_name_H-M   'P 1'
#
loop_
_entity.id
_entity.type
_entity.pdbx_description
1 polymer ?
#
loop_
_entity_poly.entity_id
_entity_poly.type
_entity_poly.pdbx_seq_one_letter_code
_entity_poly.pdbx_strand_id
1 'polypeptide(L)' 'MFDQVMGRIAGRFRRVETRATARAYLLGLLSGVERKNCWGLAEQAGHARPGPMQRLL' A
#
# COMPACT_ATOMS: atom_id res chain seq x y z
N MET A 1 7.60 -1.31 -14.72
CA MET A 1 6.30 -2.03 -14.87
C MET A 1 5.32 -1.64 -13.76
N PHE A 2 5.70 -1.71 -12.49
CA PHE A 2 4.83 -1.36 -11.36
C PHE A 2 4.24 0.06 -11.44
N ASP A 3 5.04 1.07 -11.77
CA ASP A 3 4.56 2.45 -11.94
C ASP A 3 3.48 2.61 -13.02
N GLN A 4 3.52 1.81 -14.09
CA GLN A 4 2.47 1.84 -15.13
C GLN A 4 1.15 1.30 -14.57
N VAL A 5 1.20 0.23 -13.77
CA VAL A 5 0.00 -0.31 -13.11
C VAL A 5 -0.55 0.72 -12.12
N MET A 6 0.31 1.33 -11.30
CA MET A 6 -0.09 2.42 -10.40
C MET A 6 -0.69 3.60 -11.16
N GLY A 7 -0.17 3.93 -12.35
CA GLY A 7 -0.72 4.95 -13.24
C GLY A 7 -2.14 4.62 -13.70
N ARG A 8 -2.41 3.37 -14.07
CA ARG A 8 -3.76 2.92 -14.51
C ARG A 8 -4.81 3.02 -13.43
N ILE A 9 -4.44 2.82 -12.16
CA ILE A 9 -5.36 2.90 -11.02
C ILE A 9 -5.34 4.25 -10.30
N ALA A 10 -4.47 5.19 -10.71
CA ALA A 10 -4.27 6.46 -10.02
C ALA A 10 -5.58 7.26 -9.86
N GLY A 11 -6.44 7.26 -10.88
CA GLY A 11 -7.73 7.95 -10.87
C GLY A 11 -8.77 7.38 -9.90
N ARG A 12 -8.52 6.21 -9.30
CA ARG A 12 -9.40 5.63 -8.27
C ARG A 12 -9.18 6.24 -6.89
N PHE A 13 -8.08 6.94 -6.70
CA PHE A 13 -7.73 7.55 -5.41
C PHE A 13 -7.99 9.05 -5.45
N ARG A 14 -8.93 9.52 -4.63
CA ARG A 14 -9.24 10.95 -4.51
C ARG A 14 -8.11 11.74 -3.80
N ARG A 15 -7.33 11.06 -2.96
CA ARG A 15 -6.30 11.65 -2.09
C ARG A 15 -4.93 11.05 -2.41
N VAL A 16 -3.91 11.91 -2.46
CA VAL A 16 -2.53 11.50 -2.79
C VAL A 16 -1.95 10.58 -1.72
N GLU A 17 -2.33 10.78 -0.46
CA GLU A 17 -1.91 9.98 0.68
C GLU A 17 -2.47 8.55 0.60
N THR A 18 -3.75 8.42 0.21
CA THR A 18 -4.38 7.10 -0.01
C THR A 18 -3.71 6.37 -1.17
N ARG A 19 -3.37 7.08 -2.26
CA ARG A 19 -2.63 6.50 -3.38
C ARG A 19 -1.23 6.04 -2.98
N ALA A 20 -0.52 6.83 -2.17
CA ALA A 20 0.79 6.48 -1.66
C ALA A 20 0.71 5.24 -0.74
N THR A 21 -0.32 5.17 0.10
CA THR A 21 -0.57 4.00 0.95
C THR A 21 -0.87 2.75 0.13
N ALA A 22 -1.70 2.86 -0.91
CA ALA A 22 -1.99 1.74 -1.82
C ALA A 22 -0.74 1.26 -2.57
N ARG A 23 0.15 2.18 -2.95
CA ARG A 23 1.45 1.84 -3.53
C ARG A 23 2.28 1.01 -2.55
N ALA A 24 2.41 1.48 -1.30
CA ALA A 24 3.18 0.79 -0.26
C ALA A 24 2.57 -0.59 0.06
N TYR A 25 1.25 -0.68 0.12
CA TYR A 25 0.51 -1.93 0.30
C TYR A 25 0.84 -2.96 -0.79
N LEU A 26 0.76 -2.57 -2.06
CA LEU A 26 1.05 -3.45 -3.20
C LEU A 26 2.53 -3.86 -3.25
N LEU A 27 3.45 -2.93 -2.96
CA LEU A 27 4.88 -3.26 -2.85
C LEU A 27 5.13 -4.31 -1.76
N GLY A 28 4.49 -4.14 -0.60
CA GLY A 28 4.59 -5.09 0.49
C GLY A 28 3.99 -6.46 0.14
N LEU A 29 2.82 -6.51 -0.52
CA LEU A 29 2.22 -7.75 -1.00
C LEU A 29 3.08 -8.48 -2.04
N LEU A 30 3.77 -7.75 -2.92
CA LEU A 30 4.65 -8.31 -3.93
C LEU A 30 6.06 -8.62 -3.40
N SER A 31 6.38 -8.18 -2.19
CA SER A 31 7.64 -8.50 -1.55
C SER A 31 7.66 -9.93 -0.97
N GLY A 32 8.85 -10.39 -0.62
CA GLY A 32 9.09 -11.69 0.01
C GLY A 32 8.78 -11.75 1.50
N VAL A 33 8.03 -10.78 2.06
CA VAL A 33 7.69 -10.81 3.49
C VAL A 33 6.79 -12.00 3.83
N GLU A 34 7.12 -12.69 4.92
CA GLU A 34 6.33 -13.82 5.41
C GLU A 34 4.90 -13.40 5.81
N ARG A 35 4.75 -12.24 6.45
CA ARG A 35 3.47 -11.81 7.04
C ARG A 35 2.81 -10.71 6.20
N LYS A 36 1.88 -11.11 5.33
CA LYS A 36 1.13 -10.21 4.42
C LYS A 36 -0.17 -9.68 5.02
N ASN A 37 -0.15 -9.24 6.28
CA ASN A 37 -1.30 -8.58 6.90
C ASN A 37 -1.08 -7.06 7.03
N CYS A 38 -2.15 -6.28 7.25
CA CYS A 38 -2.06 -4.83 7.33
C CYS A 38 -1.06 -4.32 8.38
N TRP A 39 -0.79 -5.10 9.43
CA TRP A 39 0.20 -4.76 10.45
C TRP A 39 1.62 -4.87 9.90
N GLY A 40 2.00 -6.04 9.39
CA GLY A 40 3.34 -6.27 8.84
C GLY A 40 3.63 -5.37 7.63
N LEU A 41 2.63 -5.12 6.79
CA LEU A 41 2.77 -4.21 5.65
C LEU A 41 2.93 -2.74 6.09
N ALA A 42 2.26 -2.34 7.18
CA ALA A 42 2.43 -1.01 7.75
C ALA A 42 3.81 -0.84 8.38
N GLU A 43 4.30 -1.83 9.13
CA GLU A 43 5.65 -1.82 9.71
C GLU A 43 6.73 -1.70 8.63
N GLN A 44 6.61 -2.51 7.56
CA GLN A 44 7.52 -2.45 6.42
C GLN A 44 7.48 -1.09 5.70
N ALA A 45 6.30 -0.47 5.63
CA ALA A 45 6.12 0.86 5.05
C ALA A 45 6.52 2.01 6.01
N GLY A 46 7.03 1.72 7.21
CA GLY A 46 7.42 2.72 8.20
C GLY A 46 6.25 3.42 8.90
N HIS A 47 5.05 2.85 8.83
CA HIS A 47 3.88 3.37 9.53
C HIS A 47 3.82 2.82 10.96
N ALA A 48 3.60 3.72 11.93
CA ALA A 48 3.44 3.33 13.34
C ALA A 48 2.13 2.57 13.63
N ARG A 49 1.16 2.57 12.70
CA ARG A 49 -0.16 1.94 12.86
C ARG A 49 -0.66 1.40 11.51
N PRO A 50 -1.49 0.34 11.51
CA PRO A 50 -2.04 -0.29 10.30
C PRO A 50 -3.19 0.51 9.68
N GLY A 51 -3.70 1.52 10.37
CA GLY A 51 -4.90 2.26 9.96
C GLY A 51 -4.88 2.78 8.51
N PRO A 52 -3.78 3.34 8.00
CA PRO A 52 -3.67 3.68 6.58
C PRO A 52 -3.93 2.49 5.66
N MET A 53 -3.32 1.33 5.93
CA MET A 53 -3.46 0.10 5.13
C MET A 53 -4.86 -0.50 5.26
N GLN A 54 -5.46 -0.46 6.45
CA GLN A 54 -6.80 -0.98 6.69
C GLN A 54 -7.89 -0.16 5.97
N ARG A 55 -7.68 1.14 5.78
CA ARG A 55 -8.61 2.01 5.02
C ARG A 55 -8.65 1.70 3.52
N LEU A 56 -7.82 0.78 3.03
CA LEU A 56 -7.86 0.29 1.65
C LEU A 56 -8.79 -0.91 1.46
N LEU A 57 -9.25 -1.53 2.56
CA LEU A 57 -10.15 -2.69 2.59
C LEU A 57 -11.57 -2.24 2.90
#